data_AF-A0A963JI45-F1
#
_entry.id   AF-A0A963JI45-F1
#
_cell.length_a   1.000
_cell.length_b   1.000
_cell.length_c   1.000
_cell.angle_alpha   90.00
_cell.angle_beta   90.00
_cell.angle_gamma   90.00
#
_symmetry.space_group_name_H-M   'P 1'
#
loop_
_entity.id
_entity.type
_entity.pdbx_description
1 polymer ?
#
loop_
_entity_poly.entity_id
_entity_poly.type
_entity_poly.pdbx_seq_one_letter_code
_entity_poly.pdbx_strand_id
1 'polypeptide(L)'
;RRPPPVPTTSIYSRTDGIVAWECSINPPGHPHTENIEVRASHLGMGMNPLALYAIADRLRQDPAHWRRFDVAGARRWFFKVAHQPHALVDAY
;
A
#
# COMPACT_ATOMS: atom_id res chain seq x y z
N ARG A 1 8.90 3.68 -14.18
CA ARG A 1 8.40 4.75 -13.28
C ARG A 1 9.37 4.88 -12.13
N ARG A 2 9.77 6.11 -11.74
CA ARG A 2 10.64 6.34 -10.57
C ARG A 2 9.77 6.86 -9.42
N PRO A 3 9.78 6.23 -8.23
CA PRO A 3 9.01 6.71 -7.09
C PRO A 3 9.57 8.05 -6.57
N PRO A 4 8.76 8.84 -5.84
CA PRO A 4 9.20 10.09 -5.22
C PRO A 4 10.36 9.86 -4.24
N PRO A 5 11.20 10.89 -3.97
CA PRO A 5 12.32 10.80 -3.01
C PRO A 5 11.85 10.79 -1.54
N VAL A 6 10.56 10.72 -1.29
CA VAL A 6 9.92 10.78 0.03
C VAL A 6 9.17 9.48 0.32
N PRO A 7 8.90 9.16 1.61
CA PRO A 7 8.05 8.03 1.96
C PRO A 7 6.72 8.05 1.21
N THR A 8 6.45 6.98 0.48
CA THR A 8 5.30 6.88 -0.43
C THR A 8 4.56 5.57 -0.17
N THR A 9 3.32 5.66 0.27
CA THR A 9 2.43 4.52 0.47
C THR A 9 1.35 4.55 -0.61
N SER A 10 1.24 3.49 -1.40
CA SER A 10 0.08 3.28 -2.27
C SER A 10 -0.97 2.44 -1.55
N ILE A 11 -2.19 2.95 -1.43
CA ILE A 11 -3.35 2.20 -0.97
C ILE A 11 -4.20 1.90 -2.21
N TYR A 12 -4.36 0.62 -2.53
CA TYR A 12 -5.02 0.19 -3.76
C TYR A 12 -6.06 -0.90 -3.49
N SER A 13 -6.91 -1.16 -4.48
CA SER A 13 -7.89 -2.24 -4.43
C SER A 13 -7.95 -2.96 -5.77
N ARG A 14 -7.89 -4.30 -5.75
CA ARG A 14 -8.11 -5.13 -6.95
C ARG A 14 -9.56 -5.09 -7.45
N THR A 15 -10.49 -4.63 -6.60
CA THR A 15 -11.90 -4.46 -6.95
C THR A 15 -12.22 -2.99 -7.30
N ASP A 16 -11.20 -2.16 -7.52
CA ASP A 16 -11.39 -0.83 -8.10
C ASP A 16 -11.92 -1.00 -9.54
N GLY A 17 -13.06 -0.37 -9.82
CA GLY A 17 -13.73 -0.43 -11.12
C GLY A 17 -13.42 0.75 -12.05
N ILE A 18 -12.56 1.68 -11.63
CA ILE A 18 -12.20 2.91 -12.36
C ILE A 18 -10.73 2.89 -12.73
N VAL A 19 -9.85 2.63 -11.76
CA VAL A 19 -8.39 2.64 -11.96
C VAL A 19 -7.87 1.20 -11.99
N ALA A 20 -7.15 0.84 -13.06
CA ALA A 20 -6.43 -0.43 -13.13
C ALA A 20 -5.38 -0.50 -12.01
N TRP A 21 -5.58 -1.40 -11.05
CA TRP A 21 -4.84 -1.42 -9.80
C TRP A 21 -3.33 -1.66 -9.98
N GLU A 22 -2.94 -2.39 -11.02
CA GLU A 22 -1.56 -2.66 -11.40
C GLU A 22 -0.78 -1.35 -11.62
N CYS A 23 -1.47 -0.32 -12.14
CA CYS A 23 -0.89 1.00 -12.36
C CYS A 23 -0.67 1.79 -11.07
N SER A 24 -1.29 1.39 -9.96
CA SER A 24 -1.11 1.99 -8.63
C SER A 24 -0.01 1.32 -7.82
N ILE A 25 0.58 0.23 -8.31
CA ILE A 25 1.65 -0.49 -7.60
C ILE A 25 2.99 0.22 -7.78
N ASN A 26 3.61 0.59 -6.66
CA ASN A 26 5.00 1.02 -6.63
C ASN A 26 5.92 -0.17 -6.94
N PRO A 27 6.97 0.01 -7.77
CA PRO A 27 7.94 -1.04 -8.05
C PRO A 27 8.60 -1.60 -6.79
N PRO A 28 8.95 -2.90 -6.79
CA PRO A 28 9.70 -3.50 -5.68
C PRO A 28 11.11 -2.91 -5.56
N GLY A 29 11.72 -3.10 -4.39
CA GLY A 29 13.13 -2.76 -4.16
C GLY A 29 13.43 -1.30 -3.79
N HIS A 30 12.45 -0.38 -3.84
CA HIS A 30 12.67 0.98 -3.36
C HIS A 30 12.52 1.06 -1.82
N PRO A 31 13.46 1.72 -1.12
CA PRO A 31 13.51 1.69 0.34
C PRO A 31 12.32 2.38 1.01
N HIS A 32 11.80 3.45 0.38
CA HIS A 32 10.76 4.31 0.94
C HIS A 32 9.39 4.15 0.27
N THR A 33 9.14 3.03 -0.41
CA THR A 33 7.81 2.75 -0.96
C THR A 33 7.20 1.48 -0.38
N GLU A 34 5.88 1.44 -0.39
CA GLU A 34 5.10 0.24 -0.06
C GLU A 34 3.72 0.28 -0.74
N ASN A 35 3.07 -0.88 -0.79
CA ASN A 35 1.74 -1.06 -1.37
C ASN A 35 0.84 -1.81 -0.39
N ILE A 36 -0.30 -1.22 -0.03
CA ILE A 36 -1.30 -1.76 0.89
C ILE A 36 -2.58 -2.05 0.10
N GLU A 37 -2.98 -3.32 0.05
CA GLU A 37 -4.24 -3.72 -0.57
C GLU A 37 -5.39 -3.64 0.44
N VAL A 38 -6.48 -2.99 0.05
CA VAL A 38 -7.76 -2.99 0.74
C VAL A 38 -8.86 -3.43 -0.21
N ARG A 39 -9.95 -4.00 0.30
CA ARG A 39 -11.14 -4.32 -0.52
C ARG A 39 -12.08 -3.13 -0.52
N ALA A 40 -12.15 -2.41 -1.64
CA ALA A 40 -13.03 -1.26 -1.82
C ALA A 40 -13.35 -1.04 -3.32
N SER A 41 -14.49 -0.42 -3.63
CA SER A 41 -14.67 0.27 -4.92
C SER A 41 -13.85 1.56 -4.91
N HIS A 42 -13.60 2.15 -6.09
CA HIS A 42 -12.85 3.41 -6.21
C HIS A 42 -13.38 4.51 -5.28
N LEU A 43 -14.68 4.82 -5.42
CA LEU A 43 -15.36 5.85 -4.62
C LEU A 43 -15.50 5.42 -3.16
N GLY A 44 -15.77 4.14 -2.92
CA GLY A 44 -15.88 3.58 -1.56
C GLY A 44 -14.56 3.60 -0.79
N MET A 45 -13.41 3.69 -1.48
CA MET A 45 -12.09 3.69 -0.85
C MET A 45 -11.89 4.89 0.06
N GLY A 46 -12.42 6.07 -0.31
CA GLY A 46 -12.33 7.28 0.51
C GLY A 46 -13.01 7.16 1.87
N MET A 47 -14.03 6.30 1.97
CA MET A 47 -14.77 6.04 3.22
C MET A 47 -14.47 4.68 3.83
N ASN A 48 -13.53 3.92 3.26
CA ASN A 48 -13.20 2.58 3.73
C ASN A 48 -12.43 2.67 5.06
N PRO A 49 -12.92 2.07 6.16
CA PRO A 49 -12.26 2.16 7.46
C PRO A 49 -10.82 1.63 7.47
N LEU A 50 -10.52 0.61 6.64
CA LEU A 50 -9.16 0.07 6.53
C LEU A 50 -8.24 1.05 5.79
N ALA A 51 -8.72 1.71 4.75
CA ALA A 51 -7.96 2.75 4.05
C ALA A 51 -7.70 3.94 4.98
N LEU A 52 -8.71 4.41 5.70
CA LEU A 52 -8.58 5.51 6.67
C LEU A 52 -7.63 5.15 7.82
N TYR A 53 -7.70 3.92 8.34
CA TYR A 53 -6.77 3.42 9.34
C TYR A 53 -5.33 3.41 8.82
N ALA A 54 -5.10 2.90 7.60
CA ALA A 54 -3.78 2.90 6.99
C ALA A 54 -3.25 4.34 6.84
N ILE A 55 -4.07 5.27 6.33
CA ILE A 55 -3.72 6.69 6.22
C ILE A 55 -3.32 7.26 7.57
N ALA A 56 -4.12 7.08 8.61
CA ALA A 56 -3.83 7.58 9.96
C ALA A 56 -2.51 6.99 10.50
N ASP A 57 -2.27 5.70 10.29
CA ASP A 57 -1.05 5.03 10.72
C ASP A 57 0.21 5.47 9.93
N ARG A 58 0.05 5.94 8.68
CA ARG A 58 1.14 6.58 7.93
C ARG A 58 1.39 8.02 8.40
N LEU A 59 0.32 8.80 8.57
CA LEU A 59 0.41 10.22 8.95
C LEU A 59 0.93 10.45 10.37
N ARG A 60 0.79 9.48 11.28
CA ARG A 60 1.36 9.56 12.63
C ARG A 60 2.88 9.36 12.69
N GLN A 61 3.52 8.94 11.60
CA GLN A 61 4.95 8.67 11.59
C GLN A 61 5.76 9.95 11.42
N ASP A 62 6.94 9.98 12.03
CA ASP A 62 7.97 10.94 11.66
C ASP A 62 8.56 10.56 10.29
N PRO A 63 8.51 11.44 9.28
CA PRO A 63 9.10 11.18 7.97
C PRO A 63 10.58 10.81 8.01
N ALA A 64 11.35 11.30 9.00
CA ALA A 64 12.76 10.97 9.18
C ALA A 64 12.97 9.54 9.69
N HIS A 65 11.97 8.95 10.34
CA HIS A 65 12.00 7.62 10.94
C HIS A 65 10.90 6.73 10.36
N TRP A 66 10.60 6.89 9.07
CA TRP A 66 9.54 6.15 8.41
C TRP A 66 9.74 4.64 8.52
N ARG A 67 8.65 3.94 8.76
CA ARG A 67 8.56 2.48 8.86
C ARG A 67 7.41 1.96 8.02
N ARG A 68 7.69 0.82 7.37
CA ARG A 68 6.70 0.05 6.61
C ARG A 68 5.48 -0.34 7.44
N PHE A 69 4.35 -0.56 6.77
CA PHE A 69 3.08 -0.91 7.37
C PHE A 69 3.16 -2.31 7.95
N ASP A 70 2.95 -2.37 9.26
CA ASP A 70 3.07 -3.59 10.04
C ASP A 70 1.73 -4.29 10.12
N VAL A 71 1.70 -5.49 9.53
CA VAL A 71 0.56 -6.41 9.53
C VAL A 71 0.71 -7.54 10.55
N ALA A 72 1.60 -7.42 11.52
CA ALA A 72 1.72 -8.39 12.60
C ALA A 72 0.40 -8.58 13.36
N GLY A 73 0.25 -9.78 13.93
CA GLY A 73 -0.90 -10.13 14.78
C GLY A 73 -2.23 -10.12 14.03
N ALA A 74 -3.23 -9.47 14.61
CA ALA A 74 -4.60 -9.44 14.08
C ALA A 74 -4.72 -8.63 12.77
N ARG A 75 -3.76 -7.74 12.45
CA ARG A 75 -3.82 -6.90 11.25
C ARG A 75 -3.70 -7.68 9.95
N ARG A 76 -3.02 -8.83 9.96
CA ARG A 76 -2.90 -9.74 8.79
C ARG A 76 -4.23 -10.25 8.23
N TRP A 77 -5.28 -10.23 9.05
CA TRP A 77 -6.62 -10.68 8.65
C TRP A 77 -7.36 -9.61 7.83
N PHE A 78 -6.97 -8.35 8.00
CA PHE A 78 -7.65 -7.20 7.39
C PHE A 78 -6.84 -6.58 6.25
N PHE A 79 -5.51 -6.63 6.34
CA PHE A 79 -4.61 -6.02 5.37
C PHE A 79 -3.78 -7.08 4.67
N LYS A 80 -3.68 -6.95 3.34
CA LYS A 80 -2.62 -7.60 2.56
C LYS A 80 -1.62 -6.53 2.18
N VAL A 81 -0.45 -6.57 2.79
CA VAL A 81 0.65 -5.71 2.35
C VAL A 81 1.45 -6.46 1.32
N ALA A 82 1.53 -5.90 0.11
CA ALA A 82 2.47 -6.37 -0.88
C ALA A 82 3.84 -5.79 -0.51
N HIS A 83 4.43 -6.29 0.58
CA HIS A 83 5.87 -6.26 0.75
C HIS A 83 6.38 -7.23 -0.29
N GLN A 84 6.61 -6.76 -1.51
CA GLN A 84 7.24 -7.61 -2.51
C GLN A 84 8.73 -7.65 -2.18
N PRO A 85 9.27 -8.72 -1.56
CA PRO A 85 10.66 -9.04 -1.80
C PRO A 85 10.83 -9.23 -3.31
N HIS A 86 12.05 -9.07 -3.80
CA HIS A 86 12.46 -9.14 -5.22
C HIS A 86 11.94 -10.32 -6.08
N ALA A 87 11.16 -11.26 -5.53
CA ALA A 87 10.83 -12.56 -6.10
C ALA A 87 9.52 -12.64 -6.91
N LEU A 88 8.90 -11.54 -7.33
CA LEU A 88 7.68 -11.58 -8.16
C LEU A 88 7.83 -10.95 -9.54
N VAL A 89 9.06 -10.65 -9.97
CA VAL A 89 9.33 -10.15 -11.33
C VAL A 89 9.58 -11.29 -12.34
N ASP A 90 9.74 -12.54 -11.87
CA ASP A 90 10.06 -13.69 -12.73
C ASP A 90 8.85 -14.55 -13.16
N ALA A 91 7.62 -14.07 -12.94
CA ALA A 91 6.41 -14.87 -13.22
C ALA A 91 5.52 -14.33 -14.36
N TYR A 92 5.96 -13.31 -15.10
CA TYR A 92 5.30 -12.83 -16.31
C TYR A 92 6.31 -12.37 -17.37
#